data_AF-A0A7J7H4W2-F1
#
_entry.id   AF-A0A7J7H4W2-F1
#
_cell.length_a   1.000
_cell.length_b   1.000
_cell.length_c   1.000
_cell.angle_alpha   90.00
_cell.angle_beta   90.00
_cell.angle_gamma   90.00
#
_symmetry.space_group_name_H-M   'P 1'
#
loop_
_entity.id
_entity.type
_entity.pdbx_description
1 polymer ?
#
loop_
_entity_poly.entity_id
_entity_poly.type
_entity_poly.pdbx_seq_one_letter_code
_entity_poly.pdbx_strand_id
1 'polypeptide(L)'
;MEMETLPNGNSASSTAMAAVAAAAAAAAPSTKLSQLAESLKLEHQLLRVPFEHYKKTIRANHRIVEKEMSAVISGVSDAAEADMSPDEAVHHLNSLVSRLQGLKRKLEEGSRTEHLQAQRCRARLDHLESADADNLSEWNNTRLKRILVDYMLRMSYYDTAIKLAECSNIQDLVDIDVFNEAKKVIDALQNKEVAPALAWCADNKSRLKKAKVEQESFHTKALPEEMTGIPGKAESKAETQRT
;
A
#
# COMPACT_ATOMS: atom_id res chain seq x y z
N MET A 1 -35.35 -44.14 -65.66
CA MET A 1 -34.49 -42.96 -65.41
C MET A 1 -34.68 -42.61 -63.94
N GLU A 2 -33.66 -42.91 -63.17
CA GLU A 2 -33.54 -42.58 -61.74
C GLU A 2 -33.28 -41.08 -61.58
N MET A 3 -33.88 -40.46 -60.58
CA MET A 3 -33.29 -39.29 -59.91
C MET A 3 -33.76 -39.28 -58.45
N GLU A 4 -32.90 -39.76 -57.56
CA GLU A 4 -32.94 -39.49 -56.12
C GLU A 4 -32.56 -38.03 -55.87
N THR A 5 -33.40 -37.29 -55.15
CA THR A 5 -33.06 -35.97 -54.61
C THR A 5 -32.77 -36.09 -53.11
N LEU A 6 -31.51 -35.85 -52.73
CA LEU A 6 -31.05 -35.79 -51.34
C LEU A 6 -31.54 -34.51 -50.62
N PRO A 7 -31.93 -34.57 -49.33
CA PRO A 7 -32.27 -33.39 -48.56
C PRO A 7 -31.01 -32.68 -48.01
N ASN A 8 -30.99 -31.36 -48.18
CA ASN A 8 -29.92 -30.44 -47.78
C ASN A 8 -29.82 -30.29 -46.25
N GLY A 9 -28.68 -30.69 -45.67
CA GLY A 9 -28.43 -30.80 -44.23
C GLY A 9 -27.92 -29.53 -43.51
N ASN A 10 -28.33 -28.32 -43.92
CA ASN A 10 -27.73 -27.07 -43.43
C ASN A 10 -28.40 -26.43 -42.20
N SER A 11 -29.59 -26.87 -41.77
CA SER A 11 -30.34 -26.19 -40.70
C SER A 11 -29.91 -26.56 -39.27
N ALA A 12 -29.26 -27.71 -39.08
CA ALA A 12 -28.83 -28.16 -37.76
C ALA A 12 -27.57 -27.40 -37.26
N SER A 13 -26.67 -27.02 -38.17
CA SER A 13 -25.42 -26.33 -37.85
C SER A 13 -25.65 -24.89 -37.39
N SER A 14 -26.57 -24.15 -38.04
CA SER A 14 -26.91 -22.78 -37.66
C SER A 14 -27.60 -22.70 -36.29
N THR A 15 -28.45 -23.68 -35.99
CA THR A 15 -29.19 -23.74 -34.71
C THR A 15 -28.26 -24.14 -33.56
N ALA A 16 -27.29 -25.02 -33.80
CA ALA A 16 -26.25 -25.37 -32.84
C ALA A 16 -25.30 -24.19 -32.57
N MET A 17 -24.86 -23.44 -33.59
CA MET A 17 -24.02 -22.25 -33.39
C MET A 17 -24.75 -21.14 -32.62
N ALA A 18 -26.05 -20.93 -32.88
CA ALA A 18 -26.86 -19.96 -32.14
C ALA A 18 -27.08 -20.39 -30.67
N ALA A 19 -27.29 -21.68 -30.41
CA ALA A 19 -27.42 -22.21 -29.06
C ALA A 19 -26.10 -22.14 -28.27
N VAL A 20 -24.96 -22.38 -28.92
CA VAL A 20 -23.62 -22.22 -28.31
C VAL A 20 -23.31 -20.75 -28.03
N ALA A 21 -23.69 -19.83 -28.92
CA ALA A 21 -23.55 -18.39 -28.70
C ALA A 21 -24.46 -17.88 -27.57
N ALA A 22 -25.70 -18.37 -27.48
CA ALA A 22 -26.63 -18.04 -26.40
C ALA A 22 -26.18 -18.62 -25.04
N ALA A 23 -25.64 -19.84 -25.03
CA ALA A 23 -25.06 -20.45 -23.83
C ALA A 23 -23.77 -19.74 -23.38
N ALA A 24 -22.92 -19.30 -24.33
CA ALA A 24 -21.74 -18.49 -24.03
C ALA A 24 -22.12 -17.10 -23.48
N ALA A 25 -23.18 -16.48 -24.01
CA ALA A 25 -23.70 -15.22 -23.50
C ALA A 25 -24.32 -15.36 -22.09
N ALA A 26 -24.96 -16.50 -21.78
CA ALA A 26 -25.52 -16.79 -20.46
C ALA A 26 -24.45 -17.19 -19.42
N ALA A 27 -23.32 -17.78 -19.83
CA ALA A 27 -22.17 -18.09 -18.96
C ALA A 27 -21.19 -16.92 -18.77
N ALA A 28 -21.17 -15.95 -19.69
CA ALA A 28 -20.36 -14.74 -19.61
C ALA A 28 -20.55 -13.91 -18.31
N PRO A 29 -21.77 -13.65 -17.80
CA PRO A 29 -21.96 -12.86 -16.58
C PRO A 29 -21.39 -13.54 -15.33
N SER A 30 -21.53 -14.86 -15.17
CA SER A 30 -20.96 -15.57 -14.00
C SER A 30 -19.44 -15.61 -14.03
N THR A 31 -18.85 -15.76 -15.22
CA THR A 31 -17.39 -15.76 -15.42
C THR A 31 -16.79 -14.37 -15.23
N LYS A 32 -17.49 -13.31 -15.66
CA LYS A 32 -17.10 -11.92 -15.41
C LYS A 32 -17.16 -11.57 -13.92
N LEU A 33 -18.18 -12.05 -13.20
CA LEU A 33 -18.30 -11.88 -11.75
C LEU A 33 -17.17 -12.59 -10.98
N SER A 34 -16.78 -13.80 -11.39
CA SER A 34 -15.64 -14.49 -10.77
C SER A 34 -14.31 -13.80 -11.08
N GLN A 35 -14.12 -13.29 -12.30
CA GLN A 35 -12.94 -12.48 -12.66
C GLN A 35 -12.89 -11.16 -11.89
N LEU A 36 -14.03 -10.50 -11.71
CA LEU A 36 -14.15 -9.31 -10.86
C LEU A 36 -13.75 -9.66 -9.42
N ALA A 37 -14.28 -10.74 -8.85
CA ALA A 37 -13.94 -11.17 -7.49
C ALA A 37 -12.45 -11.49 -7.30
N GLU A 38 -11.79 -12.09 -8.30
CA GLU A 38 -10.33 -12.28 -8.28
C GLU A 38 -9.56 -10.97 -8.45
N SER A 39 -10.05 -10.08 -9.32
CA SER A 39 -9.43 -8.77 -9.55
C SER A 39 -9.45 -7.89 -8.30
N LEU A 40 -10.53 -7.95 -7.52
CA LEU A 40 -10.69 -7.25 -6.23
C LEU A 40 -9.70 -7.74 -5.16
N LYS A 41 -9.25 -9.00 -5.19
CA LYS A 41 -8.24 -9.49 -4.22
C LYS A 41 -6.91 -8.75 -4.35
N LEU A 42 -6.57 -8.31 -5.56
CA LEU A 42 -5.34 -7.55 -5.84
C LEU A 42 -5.48 -6.07 -5.42
N GLU A 43 -6.70 -5.55 -5.33
CA GLU A 43 -6.99 -4.16 -4.96
C GLU A 43 -6.70 -3.87 -3.48
N HIS A 44 -6.77 -4.88 -2.62
CA HIS A 44 -6.45 -4.73 -1.20
C HIS A 44 -5.03 -4.17 -0.98
N GLN A 45 -4.04 -4.65 -1.74
CA GLN A 45 -2.66 -4.16 -1.60
C GLN A 45 -2.54 -2.68 -2.01
N LEU A 46 -3.32 -2.26 -3.01
CA LEU A 46 -3.35 -0.89 -3.50
C LEU A 46 -4.16 0.06 -2.60
N LEU A 47 -5.04 -0.44 -1.73
CA LEU A 47 -5.77 0.35 -0.74
C LEU A 47 -5.02 0.49 0.59
N ARG A 48 -4.19 -0.49 0.93
CA ARG A 48 -3.55 -0.57 2.26
C ARG A 48 -2.62 0.60 2.55
N VAL A 49 -1.81 1.00 1.57
CA VAL A 49 -0.78 2.05 1.74
C VAL A 49 -1.38 3.40 2.15
N PRO A 50 -2.36 3.99 1.42
CA PRO A 50 -2.93 5.29 1.78
C PRO A 50 -3.70 5.23 3.10
N PHE A 51 -4.37 4.10 3.39
CA PHE A 51 -5.07 3.91 4.66
C PHE A 51 -4.12 3.89 5.86
N GLU A 52 -2.99 3.19 5.75
CA GLU A 52 -1.98 3.19 6.81
C GLU A 52 -1.32 4.57 6.96
N HIS A 53 -1.09 5.28 5.85
CA HIS A 53 -0.57 6.65 5.89
C HIS A 53 -1.56 7.60 6.58
N TYR A 54 -2.84 7.53 6.22
CA TYR A 54 -3.92 8.29 6.86
C TYR A 54 -3.98 8.06 8.37
N LYS A 55 -4.01 6.80 8.80
CA LYS A 55 -3.99 6.42 10.22
C LYS A 55 -2.75 6.94 10.94
N LYS A 56 -1.58 6.88 10.30
CA LYS A 56 -0.33 7.37 10.87
C LYS A 56 -0.40 8.89 11.08
N THR A 57 -0.88 9.63 10.08
CA THR A 57 -1.04 11.09 10.13
C THR A 57 -1.99 11.52 11.23
N ILE A 58 -3.19 10.92 11.32
CA ILE A 58 -4.17 11.23 12.38
C ILE A 58 -3.54 11.03 13.77
N ARG A 59 -2.88 9.88 14.00
CA ARG A 59 -2.25 9.59 15.29
C ARG A 59 -1.12 10.55 15.62
N ALA A 60 -0.34 10.97 14.63
CA ALA A 60 0.75 11.92 14.83
C ALA A 60 0.19 13.32 15.17
N ASN A 61 -0.79 13.79 14.41
CA ASN A 61 -1.47 15.08 14.63
C ASN A 61 -2.11 15.11 16.02
N HIS A 62 -2.85 14.07 16.40
CA HIS A 62 -3.49 13.97 17.70
C HIS A 62 -2.49 14.07 18.87
N ARG A 63 -1.36 13.35 18.80
CA ARG A 63 -0.31 13.43 19.84
C ARG A 63 0.31 14.82 19.96
N ILE A 64 0.47 15.53 18.85
CA ILE A 64 0.99 16.91 18.87
C ILE A 64 -0.01 17.81 19.59
N VAL A 65 -1.31 17.70 19.24
CA VAL A 65 -2.37 18.48 19.88
C VAL A 65 -2.43 18.20 21.39
N GLU A 66 -2.47 16.92 21.79
CA GLU A 66 -2.50 16.55 23.22
C GLU A 66 -1.30 17.10 23.99
N LYS A 67 -0.09 16.96 23.42
CA LYS A 67 1.15 17.43 24.05
C LYS A 67 1.17 18.95 24.20
N GLU A 68 0.87 19.68 23.13
CA GLU A 68 0.94 21.14 23.13
C GLU A 68 -0.18 21.74 23.98
N MET A 69 -1.39 21.18 23.91
CA MET A 69 -2.51 21.64 24.73
C MET A 69 -2.25 21.40 26.22
N SER A 70 -1.74 20.23 26.60
CA SER A 70 -1.38 19.95 28.00
C SER A 70 -0.36 20.94 28.54
N ALA A 71 0.64 21.29 27.73
CA ALA A 71 1.67 22.24 28.13
C ALA A 71 1.16 23.69 28.19
N VAL A 72 0.21 24.07 27.33
CA VAL A 72 -0.46 25.39 27.43
C VAL A 72 -1.32 25.45 28.69
N ILE A 73 -2.11 24.41 28.98
CA ILE A 73 -2.94 24.34 30.20
C ILE A 73 -2.06 24.43 31.45
N SER A 74 -0.96 23.68 31.50
CA SER A 74 0.02 23.78 32.60
C SER A 74 0.56 25.19 32.73
N GLY A 75 1.04 25.80 31.63
CA GLY A 75 1.59 27.15 31.68
C GLY A 75 0.56 28.20 32.11
N VAL A 76 -0.71 28.06 31.72
CA VAL A 76 -1.78 28.96 32.20
C VAL A 76 -2.02 28.79 33.70
N SER A 77 -2.02 27.55 34.20
CA SER A 77 -2.15 27.27 35.64
C SER A 77 -0.98 27.84 36.42
N ASP A 78 0.26 27.65 35.93
CA ASP A 78 1.46 28.16 36.57
C ASP A 78 1.45 29.69 36.63
N ALA A 79 0.98 30.36 35.56
CA ALA A 79 0.84 31.81 35.53
C ALA A 79 -0.27 32.35 36.44
N ALA A 80 -1.29 31.55 36.74
CA ALA A 80 -2.39 31.95 37.62
C ALA A 80 -1.99 31.89 39.11
N GLU A 81 -1.10 30.95 39.47
CA GLU A 81 -0.63 30.75 40.84
C GLU A 81 0.64 31.56 41.16
N ALA A 82 1.37 32.02 40.15
CA ALA A 82 2.62 32.75 40.34
C ALA A 82 2.38 34.25 40.64
N ASP A 83 3.04 34.75 41.68
CA ASP A 83 3.07 36.19 42.00
C ASP A 83 4.10 36.89 41.09
N MET A 84 3.64 37.30 39.91
CA MET A 84 4.49 37.82 38.84
C MET A 84 4.37 39.32 38.70
N SER A 85 5.49 39.98 38.36
CA SER A 85 5.43 41.37 37.95
C SER A 85 4.60 41.52 36.65
N PRO A 86 3.99 42.69 36.40
CA PRO A 86 3.20 42.90 35.18
C PRO A 86 3.98 42.62 33.89
N ASP A 87 5.27 42.96 33.85
CA ASP A 87 6.14 42.75 32.68
C ASP A 87 6.43 41.25 32.44
N GLU A 88 6.66 40.51 33.53
CA GLU A 88 6.89 39.07 33.50
C GLU A 88 5.62 38.30 33.09
N ALA A 89 4.45 38.73 33.59
CA ALA A 89 3.16 38.18 33.17
C ALA A 89 2.91 38.39 31.66
N VAL A 90 3.20 39.59 31.14
CA VAL A 90 3.09 39.89 29.70
C VAL A 90 4.04 39.01 28.88
N HIS A 91 5.30 38.87 29.30
CA HIS A 91 6.26 38.00 28.61
C HIS A 91 5.80 36.53 28.61
N HIS A 92 5.27 36.04 29.73
CA HIS A 92 4.77 34.68 29.84
C HIS A 92 3.56 34.43 28.93
N LEU A 93 2.59 35.35 28.92
CA LEU A 93 1.43 35.29 28.02
C LEU A 93 1.86 35.32 26.54
N ASN A 94 2.83 36.16 26.18
CA ASN A 94 3.36 36.21 24.81
C ASN A 94 4.02 34.89 24.39
N SER A 95 4.70 34.20 25.32
CA SER A 95 5.25 32.86 25.08
C SER A 95 4.14 31.83 24.81
N LEU A 96 3.08 31.83 25.63
CA LEU A 96 1.91 30.95 25.43
C LEU A 96 1.19 31.23 24.11
N VAL A 97 1.02 32.51 23.75
CA VAL A 97 0.46 32.92 22.45
C VAL A 97 1.32 32.42 21.31
N SER A 98 2.64 32.60 21.38
CA SER A 98 3.58 32.11 20.36
C SER A 98 3.50 30.59 20.19
N ARG A 99 3.35 29.87 21.30
CA ARG A 99 3.16 28.41 21.31
C ARG A 99 1.85 28.00 20.65
N LEU A 100 0.74 28.65 20.96
CA LEU A 100 -0.58 28.40 20.34
C LEU A 100 -0.58 28.73 18.84
N GLN A 101 0.09 29.80 18.43
CA GLN A 101 0.28 30.12 17.02
C GLN A 101 1.11 29.04 16.31
N GLY A 102 2.15 28.52 16.96
CA GLY A 102 2.92 27.37 16.49
C GLY A 102 2.07 26.11 16.34
N LEU A 103 1.21 25.80 17.32
CA LEU A 103 0.27 24.69 17.26
C LEU A 103 -0.72 24.86 16.12
N LYS A 104 -1.29 26.05 15.93
CA LYS A 104 -2.20 26.37 14.82
C LYS A 104 -1.55 26.04 13.47
N ARG A 105 -0.32 26.52 13.23
CA ARG A 105 0.43 26.22 11.99
C ARG A 105 0.65 24.72 11.79
N LYS A 106 1.01 23.99 12.86
CA LYS A 106 1.18 22.52 12.80
C LYS A 106 -0.14 21.82 12.46
N LEU A 107 -1.26 22.29 13.02
CA LEU A 107 -2.58 21.70 12.80
C LEU A 107 -3.08 21.95 11.37
N GLU A 108 -2.85 23.14 10.82
CA GLU A 108 -3.19 23.46 9.42
C GLU A 108 -2.42 22.55 8.44
N GLU A 109 -1.12 22.33 8.68
CA GLU A 109 -0.33 21.42 7.84
C GLU A 109 -0.72 19.95 8.02
N GLY A 110 -0.98 19.54 9.27
CA GLY A 110 -1.50 18.22 9.58
C GLY A 110 -2.85 17.95 8.92
N SER A 111 -3.74 18.94 8.93
CA SER A 111 -5.07 18.87 8.30
C SER A 111 -4.99 18.78 6.79
N ARG A 112 -4.10 19.55 6.14
CA ARG A 112 -3.85 19.42 4.69
C ARG A 112 -3.38 18.01 4.33
N THR A 113 -2.42 17.48 5.09
CA THR A 113 -1.89 16.13 4.84
C THR A 113 -2.95 15.06 5.08
N GLU A 114 -3.74 15.19 6.15
CA GLU A 114 -4.85 14.28 6.46
C GLU A 114 -5.91 14.30 5.35
N HIS A 115 -6.30 15.48 4.88
CA HIS A 115 -7.27 15.64 3.80
C HIS A 115 -6.78 14.99 2.49
N LEU A 116 -5.51 15.18 2.13
CA LEU A 116 -4.93 14.54 0.95
C LEU A 116 -5.00 13.01 1.02
N GLN A 117 -4.66 12.42 2.18
CA GLN A 117 -4.71 10.96 2.34
C GLN A 117 -6.15 10.43 2.36
N ALA A 118 -7.09 11.19 2.95
CA ALA A 118 -8.52 10.87 2.91
C ALA A 118 -9.06 10.92 1.47
N GLN A 119 -8.68 11.94 0.69
CA GLN A 119 -9.02 12.07 -0.72
C GLN A 119 -8.53 10.87 -1.52
N ARG A 120 -7.27 10.45 -1.34
CA ARG A 120 -6.71 9.25 -2.00
C ARG A 120 -7.45 7.98 -1.63
N CYS A 121 -7.81 7.81 -0.36
CA CYS A 121 -8.63 6.67 0.07
C CYS A 121 -10.00 6.69 -0.62
N ARG A 122 -10.66 7.85 -0.67
CA ARG A 122 -11.96 8.04 -1.32
C ARG A 122 -11.89 7.76 -2.81
N ALA A 123 -10.97 8.38 -3.54
CA ALA A 123 -10.80 8.15 -4.98
C ALA A 123 -10.61 6.68 -5.33
N ARG A 124 -9.89 5.92 -4.50
CA ARG A 124 -9.69 4.47 -4.70
C ARG A 124 -10.96 3.68 -4.39
N LEU A 125 -11.73 4.04 -3.37
CA LEU A 125 -13.04 3.43 -3.08
C LEU A 125 -14.05 3.73 -4.20
N ASP A 126 -14.15 4.99 -4.62
CA ASP A 126 -15.04 5.41 -5.70
C ASP A 126 -14.72 4.66 -7.00
N HIS A 127 -13.43 4.49 -7.33
CA HIS A 127 -13.02 3.67 -8.48
C HIS A 127 -13.44 2.21 -8.33
N LEU A 128 -13.36 1.62 -7.14
CA LEU A 128 -13.81 0.23 -6.91
C LEU A 128 -15.32 0.09 -7.03
N GLU A 129 -16.07 1.04 -6.49
CA GLU A 129 -17.53 1.09 -6.56
C GLU A 129 -18.03 1.36 -7.99
N SER A 130 -17.23 2.04 -8.81
CA SER A 130 -17.58 2.32 -10.21
C SER A 130 -17.51 1.10 -11.14
N ALA A 131 -17.07 -0.07 -10.67
CA ALA A 131 -16.98 -1.27 -11.49
C ALA A 131 -18.38 -1.77 -11.91
N ASP A 132 -18.69 -1.67 -13.19
CA ASP A 132 -19.96 -2.09 -13.78
C ASP A 132 -19.74 -2.94 -15.04
N ALA A 133 -20.75 -3.71 -15.45
CA ALA A 133 -20.68 -4.58 -16.62
C ALA A 133 -20.45 -3.77 -17.92
N ASP A 134 -21.00 -2.56 -17.99
CA ASP A 134 -20.96 -1.70 -19.19
C ASP A 134 -19.64 -0.91 -19.31
N ASN A 135 -18.96 -0.60 -18.20
CA ASN A 135 -17.70 0.16 -18.18
C ASN A 135 -16.46 -0.70 -17.86
N LEU A 136 -16.62 -2.02 -17.82
CA LEU A 136 -15.59 -2.96 -17.35
C LEU A 136 -14.25 -2.83 -18.10
N SER A 137 -14.28 -2.47 -19.39
CA SER A 137 -13.07 -2.26 -20.19
C SER A 137 -12.26 -1.05 -19.72
N GLU A 138 -12.93 0.08 -19.48
CA GLU A 138 -12.30 1.32 -19.00
C GLU A 138 -11.79 1.15 -17.57
N TRP A 139 -12.60 0.52 -16.71
CA TRP A 139 -12.21 0.18 -15.35
C TRP A 139 -10.95 -0.68 -15.32
N ASN A 140 -10.90 -1.73 -16.15
CA ASN A 140 -9.71 -2.58 -16.28
C ASN A 140 -8.50 -1.82 -16.84
N ASN A 141 -8.71 -0.86 -17.75
CA ASN A 141 -7.64 -0.03 -18.28
C ASN A 141 -7.02 0.86 -17.19
N THR A 142 -7.85 1.52 -16.39
CA THR A 142 -7.41 2.33 -15.24
C THR A 142 -6.68 1.48 -14.22
N ARG A 143 -7.21 0.30 -13.91
CA ARG A 143 -6.57 -0.69 -13.04
C ARG A 143 -5.19 -1.13 -13.56
N LEU A 144 -5.08 -1.45 -14.85
CA LEU A 144 -3.81 -1.82 -15.47
C LEU A 144 -2.80 -0.69 -15.37
N LYS A 145 -3.21 0.56 -15.65
CA LYS A 145 -2.34 1.73 -15.51
C LYS A 145 -1.84 1.92 -14.08
N ARG A 146 -2.69 1.72 -13.06
CA ARG A 146 -2.28 1.75 -11.64
C ARG A 146 -1.18 0.72 -11.35
N ILE A 147 -1.37 -0.52 -11.80
CA ILE A 147 -0.38 -1.61 -11.64
C ILE A 147 0.93 -1.26 -12.37
N LEU A 148 0.84 -0.71 -13.58
CA LEU A 148 2.01 -0.33 -14.37
C LEU A 148 2.79 0.81 -13.71
N VAL A 149 2.11 1.82 -13.15
CA VAL A 149 2.74 2.89 -12.38
C VAL A 149 3.46 2.32 -11.15
N ASP A 150 2.81 1.45 -10.37
CA ASP A 150 3.45 0.79 -9.21
C ASP A 150 4.71 0.00 -9.62
N TYR A 151 4.62 -0.78 -10.71
CA TYR A 151 5.77 -1.49 -11.26
C TYR A 151 6.91 -0.54 -11.64
N MET A 152 6.61 0.54 -12.39
CA MET A 152 7.60 1.53 -12.80
C MET A 152 8.30 2.16 -11.59
N LEU A 153 7.55 2.50 -10.53
CA LEU A 153 8.11 3.06 -9.30
C LEU A 153 9.05 2.08 -8.58
N ARG A 154 8.70 0.79 -8.51
CA ARG A 154 9.57 -0.25 -7.93
C ARG A 154 10.84 -0.47 -8.75
N MET A 155 10.76 -0.32 -10.07
CA MET A 155 11.89 -0.42 -10.98
C MET A 155 12.69 0.89 -11.13
N SER A 156 12.40 1.90 -10.31
CA SER A 156 13.05 3.22 -10.32
C SER A 156 12.83 4.06 -11.60
N TYR A 157 11.80 3.75 -12.39
CA TYR A 157 11.38 4.55 -13.55
C TYR A 157 10.42 5.68 -13.11
N TYR A 158 10.88 6.56 -12.22
CA TYR A 158 10.04 7.58 -11.58
C TYR A 158 9.42 8.58 -12.56
N ASP A 159 10.20 9.15 -13.47
CA ASP A 159 9.72 10.17 -14.41
C ASP A 159 8.65 9.61 -15.35
N THR A 160 8.83 8.37 -15.82
CA THR A 160 7.85 7.67 -16.66
C THR A 160 6.58 7.36 -15.87
N ALA A 161 6.71 6.92 -14.62
CA ALA A 161 5.58 6.65 -13.74
C ALA A 161 4.74 7.92 -13.49
N ILE A 162 5.40 9.05 -13.22
CA ILE A 162 4.76 10.36 -13.02
C ILE A 162 4.00 10.77 -14.28
N LYS A 163 4.67 10.75 -15.44
CA LYS A 163 4.04 11.11 -16.73
C LYS A 163 2.84 10.22 -17.06
N LEU A 164 2.93 8.92 -16.84
CA LEU A 164 1.82 8.00 -17.09
C LEU A 164 0.61 8.33 -16.18
N ALA A 165 0.87 8.62 -14.90
CA ALA A 165 -0.16 8.98 -13.95
C ALA A 165 -0.85 10.29 -14.33
N GLU A 166 -0.09 11.31 -14.73
CA GLU A 166 -0.60 12.61 -15.20
C GLU A 166 -1.41 12.49 -16.49
N CYS A 167 -0.86 11.84 -17.52
CA CYS A 167 -1.54 11.65 -18.81
C CYS A 167 -2.82 10.82 -18.69
N SER A 168 -2.91 9.96 -17.67
CA SER A 168 -4.09 9.14 -17.42
C SER A 168 -5.03 9.72 -16.36
N ASN A 169 -4.67 10.84 -15.73
CA ASN A 169 -5.39 11.45 -14.61
C ASN A 169 -5.67 10.48 -13.44
N ILE A 170 -4.66 9.70 -13.03
CA ILE A 170 -4.78 8.68 -11.97
C ILE A 170 -3.88 8.94 -10.76
N GLN A 171 -3.40 10.18 -10.57
CA GLN A 171 -2.44 10.54 -9.52
C GLN A 171 -2.94 10.17 -8.10
N ASP A 172 -4.24 10.30 -7.84
CA ASP A 172 -4.84 9.93 -6.54
C ASP A 172 -4.93 8.40 -6.32
N LEU A 173 -4.81 7.62 -7.40
CA LEU A 173 -4.94 6.17 -7.40
C LEU A 173 -3.60 5.44 -7.24
N VAL A 174 -2.49 6.18 -7.19
CA VAL A 174 -1.11 5.66 -7.15
C VAL A 174 -0.30 6.28 -6.00
N ASP A 175 0.79 5.64 -5.60
CA ASP A 175 1.56 5.99 -4.40
C ASP A 175 2.88 6.72 -4.70
N ILE A 176 2.91 7.59 -5.72
CA ILE A 176 4.13 8.27 -6.22
C ILE A 176 4.94 8.93 -5.09
N ASP A 177 4.30 9.70 -4.20
CA ASP A 177 5.01 10.42 -3.14
C ASP A 177 5.74 9.49 -2.17
N VAL A 178 5.16 8.33 -1.88
CA VAL A 178 5.74 7.34 -0.97
C VAL A 178 7.05 6.80 -1.56
N PHE A 179 7.06 6.54 -2.87
CA PHE A 179 8.26 6.12 -3.57
C PHE A 179 9.27 7.25 -3.71
N ASN A 180 8.84 8.50 -3.90
CA ASN A 180 9.73 9.66 -3.92
C ASN A 180 10.41 9.91 -2.57
N GLU A 181 9.73 9.68 -1.45
CA GLU A 181 10.35 9.72 -0.12
C GLU A 181 11.48 8.69 0.00
N ALA A 182 11.25 7.45 -0.46
CA ALA A 182 12.28 6.42 -0.49
C ALA A 182 13.43 6.78 -1.45
N LYS A 183 13.11 7.32 -2.62
CA LYS A 183 14.09 7.78 -3.62
C LYS A 183 15.05 8.81 -3.02
N LYS A 184 14.56 9.79 -2.25
CA LYS A 184 15.42 10.80 -1.59
C LYS A 184 16.48 10.15 -0.69
N VAL A 185 16.12 9.10 0.03
CA VAL A 185 17.07 8.37 0.88
C VAL A 185 18.06 7.57 0.04
N ILE A 186 17.60 6.95 -1.06
CA ILE A 186 18.46 6.20 -1.99
C ILE A 186 19.48 7.15 -2.64
N ASP A 187 19.03 8.29 -3.17
CA ASP A 187 19.87 9.29 -3.81
C ASP A 187 20.93 9.84 -2.83
N ALA A 188 20.53 10.14 -1.58
CA ALA A 188 21.45 10.58 -0.53
C ALA A 188 22.55 9.53 -0.27
N LEU A 189 22.17 8.25 -0.14
CA LEU A 189 23.13 7.17 0.06
C LEU A 189 24.08 7.00 -1.13
N GLN A 190 23.59 7.14 -2.37
CA GLN A 190 24.43 7.12 -3.57
C GLN A 190 25.44 8.28 -3.57
N ASN A 191 25.04 9.44 -3.05
CA ASN A 191 25.90 10.61 -2.87
C ASN A 191 26.80 10.54 -1.63
N LYS A 192 26.82 9.39 -0.92
CA LYS A 192 27.59 9.16 0.32
C LYS A 192 27.15 10.06 1.48
N GLU A 193 25.92 10.58 1.43
CA GLU A 193 25.31 11.34 2.50
C GLU A 193 24.50 10.42 3.42
N VAL A 194 24.97 10.26 4.66
CA VAL A 194 24.38 9.32 5.61
C VAL A 194 23.30 9.97 6.49
N ALA A 195 23.30 11.30 6.60
CA ALA A 195 22.36 12.02 7.47
C ALA A 195 20.88 11.79 7.10
N PRO A 196 20.45 11.87 5.82
CA PRO A 196 19.06 11.59 5.44
C PRO A 196 18.64 10.14 5.75
N ALA A 197 19.54 9.18 5.57
CA ALA A 197 19.29 7.78 5.87
C ALA A 197 19.14 7.53 7.38
N LEU A 198 19.93 8.21 8.22
CA LEU A 198 19.80 8.12 9.68
C LEU A 198 18.49 8.73 10.18
N ALA A 199 18.10 9.89 9.64
CA ALA A 199 16.80 10.49 9.94
C ALA A 199 15.66 9.53 9.58
N TRP A 200 15.69 8.95 8.38
CA TRP A 200 14.70 7.95 7.96
C TRP A 200 14.67 6.73 8.89
N CYS A 201 15.84 6.25 9.34
CA CYS A 201 15.93 5.14 10.31
C CYS A 201 15.28 5.51 11.66
N ALA A 202 15.48 6.72 12.15
CA ALA A 202 14.87 7.20 13.38
C ALA A 202 13.34 7.20 13.27
N ASP A 203 12.81 7.70 12.15
CA ASP A 203 11.37 7.79 11.89
C ASP A 203 10.70 6.42 11.69
N ASN A 204 11.46 5.43 11.19
CA ASN A 204 10.96 4.08 10.89
C ASN A 204 11.41 3.00 11.89
N LYS A 205 12.02 3.39 13.02
CA LYS A 205 12.63 2.48 14.01
C LYS A 205 11.74 1.30 14.43
N SER A 206 10.44 1.54 14.67
CA SER A 206 9.49 0.50 15.08
C SER A 206 9.18 -0.50 13.96
N ARG A 207 9.15 -0.05 12.70
CA ARG A 207 8.96 -0.91 11.51
C ARG A 207 10.21 -1.74 11.24
N LEU A 208 11.38 -1.12 11.32
CA LEU A 208 12.67 -1.80 11.12
C LEU A 208 12.90 -2.93 12.13
N LYS A 209 12.55 -2.70 13.41
CA LYS A 209 12.61 -3.76 14.44
C LYS A 209 11.71 -4.95 14.11
N LYS A 210 10.48 -4.70 13.64
CA LYS A 210 9.54 -5.77 13.25
C LYS A 210 10.02 -6.51 12.00
N ALA A 211 10.50 -5.78 10.99
CA ALA A 211 11.02 -6.37 9.75
C ALA A 211 12.25 -7.25 10.00
N LYS A 212 13.14 -6.85 10.91
CA LYS A 212 14.28 -7.68 11.33
C LYS A 212 13.82 -9.00 11.97
N VAL A 213 12.88 -8.92 12.91
CA VAL A 213 12.30 -10.12 13.56
C VAL A 213 11.57 -11.00 12.55
N GLU A 214 10.89 -10.39 11.57
CA GLU A 214 10.19 -11.12 10.51
C GLU A 214 11.18 -11.84 9.59
N GLN A 215 12.24 -11.17 9.11
CA GLN A 215 13.31 -11.81 8.33
C GLN A 215 14.01 -12.95 9.11
N GLU A 216 14.31 -12.74 10.39
CA GLU A 216 14.89 -13.79 11.25
C GLU A 216 13.92 -14.98 11.43
N SER A 217 12.61 -14.72 11.56
CA SER A 217 11.57 -15.76 11.67
C SER A 217 11.32 -16.52 10.35
N PHE A 218 11.43 -15.84 9.21
CA PHE A 218 11.35 -16.48 7.89
C PHE A 218 12.60 -17.34 7.65
N HIS A 219 13.79 -16.87 8.05
CA HIS A 219 15.02 -17.64 7.91
C HIS A 219 15.04 -18.89 8.81
N THR A 220 14.46 -18.82 10.02
CA THR A 220 14.30 -20.01 10.89
C THR A 220 13.22 -20.97 10.42
N LYS A 221 12.18 -20.50 9.70
CA LYS A 221 11.14 -21.37 9.11
C LYS A 221 11.51 -21.94 7.73
N ALA A 222 12.53 -21.39 7.07
CA ALA A 222 13.00 -21.81 5.76
C ALA A 222 14.17 -22.82 5.81
N LEU A 223 14.51 -23.34 7.00
CA LEU A 223 15.34 -24.54 7.14
C LEU A 223 14.40 -25.75 7.23
N PRO A 224 14.26 -26.57 6.17
CA PRO A 224 13.51 -27.81 6.26
C PRO A 224 14.26 -28.80 7.14
N GLU A 225 13.52 -29.47 8.02
CA GLU A 225 13.90 -30.69 8.73
C GLU A 225 14.23 -31.83 7.75
N GLU A 226 15.37 -31.78 7.06
CA GLU A 226 15.93 -32.93 6.35
C GLU A 226 17.31 -33.26 6.92
N MET A 227 17.38 -33.73 8.17
CA MET A 227 18.54 -34.53 8.62
C MET A 227 18.29 -35.43 9.83
N THR A 228 17.08 -35.97 10.00
CA THR A 228 16.86 -37.05 10.98
C THR A 228 15.97 -38.13 10.39
N GLY A 229 16.58 -39.05 9.63
CA GLY A 229 15.87 -40.19 9.07
C GLY A 229 16.77 -41.17 8.32
N ILE A 230 17.65 -41.89 9.03
CA ILE A 230 18.14 -43.19 8.55
C ILE A 230 18.06 -44.20 9.70
N PRO A 231 17.22 -45.26 9.61
CA PRO A 231 17.16 -46.32 10.60
C PRO A 231 18.27 -47.35 10.37
N GLY A 232 18.81 -47.88 11.48
CA GLY A 232 20.02 -48.70 11.48
C GLY A 232 19.86 -50.19 11.15
N LYS A 233 21.03 -50.84 11.11
CA LYS A 233 21.41 -52.26 11.36
C LYS A 233 22.69 -52.53 10.56
N ALA A 234 23.68 -53.31 10.96
CA ALA A 234 23.97 -54.06 12.17
C ALA A 234 25.48 -54.42 12.10
N GLU A 235 26.00 -54.88 13.24
CA GLU A 235 27.36 -55.30 13.54
C GLU A 235 28.00 -56.26 12.51
N SER A 236 29.33 -56.14 12.32
CA SER A 236 30.22 -57.31 12.30
C SER A 236 31.64 -56.90 12.69
N LYS A 237 32.18 -57.61 13.67
CA LYS A 237 33.55 -57.58 14.16
C LYS A 237 34.54 -58.16 13.15
N ALA A 238 35.81 -57.87 13.44
CA ALA A 238 37.00 -58.71 13.25
C ALA A 238 37.82 -58.55 11.93
N GLU A 239 38.99 -57.92 12.13
CA GLU A 239 40.30 -58.61 12.06
C GLU A 239 41.11 -58.59 10.75
N THR A 240 42.40 -58.23 10.95
CA THR A 240 43.61 -58.62 10.18
C THR A 240 44.09 -57.73 9.02
N GLN A 241 45.12 -56.93 9.36
CA GLN A 241 46.49 -56.85 8.81
C GLN A 241 46.79 -57.02 7.29
N ARG A 242 47.88 -56.32 6.94
CA ARG A 242 48.81 -56.39 5.78
C ARG A 242 48.55 -55.25 4.77
N THR A 243 49.50 -54.40 4.43
CA THR A 243 50.98 -54.37 4.60
C THR A 243 51.42 -52.94 4.37
#